data_AF-A0A4Y7MIC1-F1
#
_entry.id   AF-A0A4Y7MIC1-F1
#
_cell.length_a   1.000
_cell.length_b   1.000
_cell.length_c   1.000
_cell.angle_alpha   90.00
_cell.angle_beta   90.00
_cell.angle_gamma   90.00
#
_symmetry.space_group_name_H-M   'P 1'
#
loop_
_entity.id
_entity.type
_entity.pdbx_description
1 polymer ?
#
loop_
_entity_poly.entity_id
_entity_poly.type
_entity_poly.pdbx_seq_one_letter_code
_entity_poly.pdbx_strand_id
1 'polypeptide(L)'
;MATSKFRAVQILGKQFKQTSIWHTFSFSTVPKLLKNPVENDIPTHTGQKWDEADFRLVRFENASKEVNTRFAIDLIAEVPPKEVKSRIVSCDGGGGPLGHPKVFINLDQPGNHTCGYCGLRFLKADEHHH
;
A
#
# COMPACT_ATOMS: atom_id res chain seq x y z
N MET A 1 -50.86 -59.61 18.49
CA MET A 1 -50.13 -58.35 18.77
C MET A 1 -49.36 -58.03 17.50
N ALA A 2 -49.39 -56.87 16.85
CA ALA A 2 -49.86 -55.54 17.18
C ALA A 2 -50.37 -54.85 15.89
N THR A 3 -51.35 -53.97 16.06
CA THR A 3 -52.06 -53.22 14.99
C THR A 3 -51.25 -52.00 14.54
N SER A 4 -51.22 -51.74 13.24
CA SER A 4 -50.57 -50.55 12.67
C SER A 4 -51.35 -49.28 13.08
N LYS A 5 -50.68 -48.34 13.73
CA LYS A 5 -51.25 -47.03 14.03
C LYS A 5 -50.61 -45.98 13.13
N PHE A 6 -51.37 -45.53 12.13
CA PHE A 6 -51.15 -44.26 11.46
C PHE A 6 -51.20 -43.14 12.50
N ARG A 7 -50.21 -42.23 12.51
CA ARG A 7 -50.27 -41.00 13.28
C ARG A 7 -50.13 -39.82 12.33
N ALA A 8 -51.23 -39.07 12.21
CA ALA A 8 -51.32 -37.84 11.46
C ALA A 8 -50.37 -36.77 12.01
N VAL A 9 -49.75 -36.02 11.11
CA VAL A 9 -48.92 -34.85 11.41
C VAL A 9 -49.85 -33.66 11.67
N GLN A 10 -49.84 -33.12 12.88
CA GLN A 10 -50.45 -31.82 13.18
C GLN A 10 -49.35 -30.76 13.21
N ILE A 11 -49.38 -29.87 12.22
CA ILE A 11 -48.53 -28.69 12.13
C ILE A 11 -49.10 -27.63 13.09
N LEU A 12 -48.45 -27.42 14.23
CA LEU A 12 -48.81 -26.35 15.15
C LEU A 12 -48.08 -25.06 14.73
N GLY A 13 -48.79 -24.18 14.04
CA GLY A 13 -48.30 -22.87 13.63
C GLY A 13 -47.90 -22.01 14.83
N LYS A 14 -46.61 -21.74 14.98
CA LYS A 14 -46.11 -20.67 15.86
C LYS A 14 -46.10 -19.36 15.08
N GLN A 15 -47.02 -18.48 15.42
CA GLN A 15 -47.14 -17.15 14.84
C GLN A 15 -46.01 -16.27 15.41
N PHE A 16 -44.93 -16.12 14.65
CA PHE A 16 -43.84 -15.19 14.96
C PHE A 16 -44.36 -13.77 14.75
N LYS A 17 -44.59 -13.02 15.85
CA LYS A 17 -44.84 -11.58 15.77
C LYS A 17 -43.55 -10.89 15.37
N GLN A 18 -43.41 -10.59 14.09
CA GLN A 18 -42.36 -9.72 13.58
C GLN A 18 -42.68 -8.28 14.01
N THR A 19 -42.11 -7.84 15.13
CA THR A 19 -42.10 -6.41 15.47
C THR A 19 -41.16 -5.72 14.52
N SER A 20 -41.70 -4.95 13.57
CA SER A 20 -40.92 -4.07 12.71
C SER A 20 -40.30 -2.98 13.58
N ILE A 21 -39.01 -3.11 13.87
CA ILE A 21 -38.21 -1.99 14.35
C ILE A 21 -38.07 -1.07 13.14
N TRP A 22 -38.90 -0.04 13.09
CA TRP A 22 -38.70 1.07 12.17
C TRP A 22 -37.46 1.82 12.67
N HIS A 23 -36.29 1.46 12.15
CA HIS A 23 -35.14 2.35 12.23
C HIS A 23 -35.49 3.58 11.39
N THR A 24 -35.91 4.66 12.05
CA THR A 24 -35.92 5.98 11.46
C THR A 24 -34.46 6.37 11.22
N PHE A 25 -33.92 5.98 10.07
CA PHE A 25 -32.69 6.57 9.57
C PHE A 25 -33.00 8.04 9.32
N SER A 26 -32.53 8.91 10.21
CA SER A 26 -32.54 10.34 9.97
C SER A 26 -31.62 10.61 8.79
N PHE A 27 -32.21 10.71 7.60
CA PHE A 27 -31.51 11.16 6.40
C PHE A 27 -31.16 12.63 6.60
N SER A 28 -29.98 12.89 7.16
CA SER A 28 -29.41 14.22 7.16
C SER A 28 -28.95 14.55 5.74
N THR A 29 -29.52 15.59 5.16
CA THR A 29 -29.10 16.19 3.88
C THR A 29 -27.88 17.09 4.02
N VAL A 30 -27.34 17.25 5.25
CA VAL A 30 -26.16 18.08 5.47
C VAL A 30 -24.92 17.34 4.95
N PRO A 31 -24.17 17.90 3.98
CA PRO A 31 -22.90 17.31 3.59
C PRO A 31 -22.01 17.25 4.83
N LYS A 32 -21.49 16.06 5.15
CA LYS A 32 -20.43 15.93 6.15
C LYS A 32 -19.23 16.70 5.62
N LEU A 33 -19.03 17.93 6.09
CA LEU A 33 -17.79 18.67 5.90
C LEU A 33 -16.68 17.89 6.62
N LEU A 34 -15.90 17.13 5.86
CA LEU A 34 -14.84 16.31 6.40
C LEU A 34 -13.56 17.17 6.50
N LYS A 35 -13.53 18.01 7.55
CA LYS A 35 -12.36 18.79 8.01
C LYS A 35 -11.88 19.90 7.05
N ASN A 36 -11.03 20.79 7.58
CA ASN A 36 -10.39 21.84 6.82
C ASN A 36 -9.44 21.21 5.77
N PRO A 37 -9.62 21.47 4.46
CA PRO A 37 -8.81 20.85 3.40
C PRO A 37 -7.32 21.21 3.50
N VAL A 38 -7.00 22.36 4.09
CA VAL A 38 -5.62 22.82 4.35
C VAL A 38 -4.88 21.90 5.33
N GLU A 39 -5.56 21.41 6.38
CA GLU A 39 -4.94 20.54 7.39
C GLU A 39 -4.70 19.13 6.85
N ASN A 40 -5.53 18.68 5.90
CA ASN A 40 -5.39 17.36 5.28
C ASN A 40 -4.39 17.34 4.12
N ASP A 41 -3.82 18.48 3.73
CA ASP A 41 -2.86 18.56 2.63
C ASP A 41 -1.45 18.17 3.10
N ILE A 42 -1.24 16.87 3.27
CA ILE A 42 0.07 16.30 3.54
C ILE A 42 0.97 16.34 2.29
N PRO A 43 2.27 16.63 2.46
CA PRO A 43 3.23 16.57 1.35
C PRO A 43 3.32 15.15 0.77
N THR A 44 3.37 15.07 -0.56
CA THR A 44 3.62 13.79 -1.24
C THR A 44 5.09 13.38 -1.15
N HIS A 45 5.44 12.16 -1.57
CA HIS A 45 6.84 11.69 -1.61
C HIS A 45 7.76 12.54 -2.52
N THR A 46 7.19 13.35 -3.42
CA THR A 46 7.94 14.33 -4.23
C THR A 46 8.05 15.71 -3.58
N GLY A 47 7.41 15.91 -2.42
CA GLY A 47 7.32 17.18 -1.73
C GLY A 47 6.15 18.07 -2.19
N GLN A 48 5.30 17.62 -3.12
CA GLN A 48 4.17 18.44 -3.56
C GLN A 48 3.17 18.67 -2.42
N LYS A 49 2.86 19.94 -2.19
CA LYS A 49 1.81 20.48 -1.31
C LYS A 49 1.19 21.70 -2.00
N TRP A 50 -0.08 21.97 -1.78
CA TRP A 50 -0.75 23.17 -2.25
C TRP A 50 -0.54 24.33 -1.26
N ASP A 51 -0.59 25.55 -1.78
CA ASP A 51 -0.63 26.73 -0.93
C ASP A 51 -1.99 26.79 -0.20
N GLU A 52 -2.00 27.34 1.00
CA GLU A 52 -3.21 27.36 1.85
C GLU A 52 -4.38 28.13 1.21
N ALA A 53 -4.06 29.14 0.40
CA ALA A 53 -5.04 29.95 -0.34
C ALA A 53 -5.37 29.40 -1.75
N ASP A 54 -4.83 28.23 -2.12
CA ASP A 54 -5.05 27.66 -3.44
C ASP A 54 -6.47 27.07 -3.57
N PHE A 55 -7.25 27.63 -4.50
CA PHE A 55 -8.63 27.17 -4.77
C PHE A 55 -8.70 25.70 -5.17
N ARG A 56 -7.61 25.08 -5.63
CA ARG A 56 -7.56 23.67 -6.02
C ARG A 56 -7.74 22.72 -4.84
N LEU A 57 -7.56 23.19 -3.60
CA LEU A 57 -7.78 22.43 -2.36
C LEU A 57 -9.25 22.04 -2.13
N VAL A 58 -10.20 22.78 -2.73
CA VAL A 58 -11.65 22.51 -2.63
C VAL A 58 -11.99 21.06 -3.01
N ARG A 59 -11.21 20.43 -3.91
CA ARG A 59 -11.42 19.03 -4.30
C ARG A 59 -11.31 18.03 -3.14
N PHE A 60 -10.65 18.42 -2.04
CA PHE A 60 -10.40 17.59 -0.87
C PHE A 60 -11.29 17.96 0.34
N GLU A 61 -12.31 18.80 0.16
CA GLU A 61 -13.27 19.14 1.24
C GLU A 61 -14.17 17.95 1.63
N ASN A 62 -14.52 17.13 0.64
CA ASN A 62 -15.40 15.97 0.81
C ASN A 62 -14.65 14.63 0.76
N ALA A 63 -13.33 14.65 0.49
CA ALA A 63 -12.50 13.46 0.31
C ALA A 63 -11.06 13.73 0.75
N SER A 64 -10.39 12.75 1.37
CA SER A 64 -9.00 12.89 1.80
C SER A 64 -8.03 12.81 0.62
N LYS A 65 -6.93 13.58 0.69
CA LYS A 65 -5.78 13.41 -0.20
C LYS A 65 -5.06 12.11 0.17
N GLU A 66 -5.09 11.14 -0.73
CA GLU A 66 -4.36 9.89 -0.53
C GLU A 66 -2.89 10.05 -0.89
N VAL A 67 -2.01 9.75 0.08
CA VAL A 67 -0.56 9.74 -0.10
C VAL A 67 -0.04 8.42 0.44
N ASN A 68 0.83 7.77 -0.33
CA ASN A 68 1.51 6.57 0.13
C ASN A 68 2.45 6.91 1.31
N THR A 69 2.33 6.22 2.44
CA THR A 69 3.16 6.47 3.63
C THR A 69 4.55 5.82 3.55
N ARG A 70 4.75 4.86 2.64
CA ARG A 70 6.03 4.14 2.48
C ARG A 70 6.82 4.72 1.31
N PHE A 71 7.74 5.61 1.62
CA PHE A 71 8.56 6.26 0.59
C PHE A 71 9.72 5.37 0.14
N ALA A 72 9.88 5.22 -1.17
CA ALA A 72 10.92 4.36 -1.74
C ALA A 72 12.34 4.85 -1.42
N ILE A 73 12.53 6.16 -1.22
CA ILE A 73 13.82 6.76 -0.85
C ILE A 73 14.34 6.24 0.49
N ASP A 74 13.47 6.10 1.48
CA ASP A 74 13.82 5.62 2.81
C ASP A 74 14.07 4.10 2.76
N LEU A 75 13.19 3.37 2.08
CA LEU A 75 13.29 1.91 1.95
C LEU A 75 14.58 1.47 1.25
N ILE A 76 15.04 2.20 0.22
CA ILE A 76 16.30 1.84 -0.46
C ILE A 76 17.53 2.25 0.35
N ALA A 77 17.42 3.32 1.13
CA ALA A 77 18.49 3.75 2.03
C ALA A 77 18.73 2.73 3.16
N GLU A 78 17.67 2.07 3.63
CA GLU A 78 17.71 1.01 4.65
C GLU A 78 18.44 -0.25 4.16
N VAL A 79 18.39 -0.56 2.86
CA VAL A 79 19.07 -1.74 2.30
C VAL A 79 20.59 -1.53 2.24
N PRO A 80 21.41 -2.36 2.91
CA PRO A 80 22.86 -2.17 2.92
C PRO A 80 23.49 -2.43 1.53
N PRO A 81 24.59 -1.74 1.19
CA PRO A 81 25.36 -2.04 -0.02
C PRO A 81 25.86 -3.49 -0.03
N LYS A 82 25.84 -4.11 -1.20
CA LYS A 82 26.36 -5.47 -1.41
C LYS A 82 27.83 -5.42 -1.78
N GLU A 83 28.66 -6.04 -0.96
CA GLU A 83 30.08 -6.21 -1.25
C GLU A 83 30.28 -7.31 -2.29
N VAL A 84 31.11 -7.03 -3.29
CA VAL A 84 31.47 -7.96 -4.36
C VAL A 84 32.97 -7.91 -4.61
N LYS A 85 33.53 -9.03 -5.06
CA LYS A 85 34.96 -9.11 -5.41
C LYS A 85 35.25 -8.71 -6.85
N SER A 86 34.24 -8.85 -7.73
CA SER A 86 34.41 -8.60 -9.16
C SER A 86 34.45 -7.09 -9.46
N ARG A 87 35.21 -6.74 -10.51
CA ARG A 87 35.27 -5.38 -11.04
C ARG A 87 33.95 -4.92 -11.67
N ILE A 88 33.22 -5.85 -12.29
CA ILE A 88 31.93 -5.62 -12.94
C ILE A 88 30.90 -6.54 -12.31
N VAL A 89 29.72 -6.02 -12.02
CA VAL A 89 28.58 -6.79 -11.48
C VAL A 89 27.42 -6.74 -12.45
N SER A 90 26.78 -7.90 -12.67
CA SER A 90 25.50 -7.96 -13.36
C SER A 90 24.34 -7.86 -12.38
N CYS A 91 23.40 -6.94 -12.61
CA CYS A 91 22.17 -6.82 -11.85
C CYS A 91 20.96 -7.00 -12.78
N ASP A 92 20.03 -7.86 -12.39
CA ASP A 92 18.75 -8.11 -13.06
C ASP A 92 17.55 -7.80 -12.15
N GLY A 93 17.79 -7.28 -10.94
CA GLY A 93 16.76 -7.01 -9.94
C GLY A 93 16.22 -8.25 -9.22
N GLY A 94 16.76 -9.43 -9.52
CA GLY A 94 16.28 -10.71 -8.98
C GLY A 94 15.08 -11.28 -9.74
N GLY A 95 14.86 -12.59 -9.60
CA GLY A 95 13.74 -13.28 -10.24
C GLY A 95 13.86 -13.43 -11.77
N GLY A 96 15.05 -13.23 -12.34
CA GLY A 96 15.33 -13.40 -13.76
C GLY A 96 14.44 -12.49 -14.63
N PRO A 97 13.47 -13.04 -15.39
CA PRO A 97 12.57 -12.24 -16.22
C PRO A 97 11.58 -11.36 -15.43
N LEU A 98 11.42 -11.58 -14.12
CA LEU A 98 10.51 -10.80 -13.27
C LEU A 98 11.13 -9.49 -12.74
N GLY A 99 12.44 -9.32 -12.92
CA GLY A 99 13.15 -8.11 -12.54
C GLY A 99 13.25 -7.11 -13.69
N HIS A 100 14.35 -6.36 -13.74
CA HIS A 100 14.64 -5.43 -14.82
C HIS A 100 15.61 -6.05 -15.85
N PRO A 101 15.77 -5.44 -17.04
CA PRO A 101 16.78 -5.89 -17.99
C PRO A 101 18.15 -5.98 -17.33
N LYS A 102 18.87 -7.06 -17.60
CA LYS A 102 20.21 -7.28 -17.05
C LYS A 102 21.14 -6.14 -17.45
N VAL A 103 21.69 -5.45 -16.46
CA VAL A 103 22.71 -4.39 -16.64
C VAL A 103 24.01 -4.76 -15.97
N PHE A 104 25.09 -4.18 -16.48
CA PHE A 104 26.43 -4.33 -15.95
C PHE A 104 26.88 -3.01 -15.32
N ILE A 105 27.30 -3.07 -14.06
CA ILE A 105 27.69 -1.91 -13.26
C ILE A 105 29.20 -1.98 -13.06
N ASN A 106 29.91 -0.88 -13.34
CA ASN A 106 31.35 -0.78 -13.16
C ASN A 106 31.70 -0.35 -11.74
N LEU A 107 32.63 -1.04 -11.08
CA LEU A 107 33.06 -0.78 -9.70
C LEU A 107 34.54 -0.35 -9.62
N ASP A 108 35.05 0.30 -10.67
CA ASP A 108 36.43 0.77 -10.73
C ASP A 108 36.74 1.89 -9.75
N GLN A 109 35.78 2.79 -9.57
CA GLN A 109 35.94 3.91 -8.65
C GLN A 109 35.61 3.43 -7.22
N PRO A 110 36.31 3.93 -6.20
CA PRO A 110 35.99 3.61 -4.82
C PRO A 110 34.60 4.12 -4.45
N GLY A 111 33.88 3.37 -3.62
CA GLY A 111 32.57 3.76 -3.09
C GLY A 111 31.39 2.94 -3.60
N ASN A 112 30.18 3.45 -3.35
CA ASN A 112 28.93 2.78 -3.66
C ASN A 112 28.47 3.09 -5.08
N HIS A 113 28.28 2.04 -5.88
CA HIS A 113 27.72 2.13 -7.22
C HIS A 113 26.28 1.63 -7.22
N THR A 114 25.36 2.48 -7.67
CA THR A 114 23.92 2.19 -7.67
C THR A 114 23.47 1.58 -8.98
N CYS A 115 22.63 0.55 -8.92
CA CYS A 115 21.85 0.10 -10.07
C CYS A 115 20.79 1.17 -10.42
N GLY A 116 20.75 1.60 -11.68
CA GLY A 116 19.77 2.60 -12.17
C GLY A 116 18.31 2.13 -12.18
N TYR A 117 18.05 0.84 -11.93
CA TYR A 117 16.70 0.28 -11.87
C TYR A 117 16.27 0.03 -10.43
N CYS A 118 16.87 -0.96 -9.76
CA CYS A 118 16.48 -1.32 -8.39
C CYS A 118 16.99 -0.36 -7.31
N GLY A 119 17.93 0.54 -7.62
CA GLY A 119 18.59 1.40 -6.61
C GLY A 119 19.54 0.66 -5.66
N LEU A 120 19.69 -0.66 -5.80
CA LEU A 120 20.64 -1.44 -5.00
C LEU A 120 22.07 -0.94 -5.21
N ARG A 121 22.82 -0.90 -4.11
CA ARG A 121 24.20 -0.43 -4.07
C ARG A 121 25.15 -1.61 -4.08
N PHE A 122 26.24 -1.48 -4.84
CA PHE A 122 27.32 -2.46 -4.92
C PHE A 122 28.64 -1.76 -4.61
N LEU A 123 29.49 -2.44 -3.85
CA LEU A 123 30.82 -1.96 -3.49
C LEU A 123 31.82 -3.06 -3.79
N LYS A 124 32.97 -2.69 -4.36
CA LYS A 124 34.08 -3.62 -4.55
C LYS A 124 34.82 -3.76 -3.22
N ALA A 125 34.92 -4.98 -2.70
CA ALA A 125 35.73 -5.24 -1.50
C ALA A 125 37.21 -4.97 -1.82
N ASP A 126 37.87 -4.19 -0.96
CA ASP A 126 39.30 -3.91 -1.08
C ASP A 126 40.10 -5.17 -0.74
N GLU A 127 40.52 -5.92 -1.76
CA GLU A 127 41.56 -6.92 -1.60
C GLU A 127 42.92 -6.20 -1.63
N HIS A 128 43.51 -5.99 -0.45
CA HIS A 128 44.91 -5.61 -0.31
C HIS A 128 45.78 -6.68 -0.98
N HIS A 129 46.19 -6.43 -2.22
CA HIS A 129 47.27 -7.19 -2.86
C HIS A 129 48.55 -6.96 -2.05
N HIS A 130 48.92 -7.95 -1.24
CA HIS A 130 50.30 -8.14 -0.78
C HIS A 130 51.11 -8.83 -1.86
#